data_AF-A0A9Q8E9X9-F1
#
_entry.id   AF-A0A9Q8E9X9-F1
#
_cell.length_a   1.000
_cell.length_b   1.000
_cell.length_c   1.000
_cell.angle_alpha   90.00
_cell.angle_beta   90.00
_cell.angle_gamma   90.00
#
_symmetry.space_group_name_H-M   'P 1'
#
loop_
_entity.id
_entity.type
_entity.pdbx_description
1 polymer ?
#
loop_
_entity_poly.entity_id
_entity_poly.type
_entity_poly.pdbx_seq_one_letter_code
_entity_poly.pdbx_strand_id
1 'polypeptide(L)'
;MTRLYQGELMTYQQAGRIAVLKRLLGWVIFIPALISTLVSVLKFMYAHSEKQEGINAVMLDFAHVMIDMMRVNTPFLNLFWYNSPTPDFQTGLNLVFWLIFILIFIGLALQDSGARMSRQARFLREGVEDQLILEQAKGSEGLSREQIESRIVVPHHTIFLQIFPLYILPVIVIVIGYFFFSLLGFL
;
A
#
# COMPACT_ATOMS: atom_id res chain seq x y z
N MET A 1 -24.63 -26.83 -20.47
CA MET A 1 -23.92 -25.54 -20.24
C MET A 1 -23.28 -25.58 -18.86
N THR A 2 -22.21 -26.36 -18.69
CA THR A 2 -21.78 -26.85 -17.37
C THR A 2 -20.26 -26.85 -17.23
N ARG A 3 -19.60 -25.82 -17.77
CA ARG A 3 -18.12 -25.68 -17.77
C ARG A 3 -17.61 -24.24 -17.56
N LEU A 4 -18.43 -23.30 -17.09
CA LEU A 4 -18.02 -21.89 -16.96
C LEU A 4 -17.89 -21.38 -15.51
N TYR A 5 -18.15 -22.21 -14.50
CA TYR A 5 -18.02 -21.83 -13.08
C TYR A 5 -17.08 -22.77 -12.32
N GLN A 6 -16.03 -23.23 -12.99
CA GLN A 6 -14.94 -24.01 -12.39
C GLN A 6 -13.72 -23.10 -12.14
N GLY A 7 -13.98 -21.80 -11.90
CA GLY A 7 -12.99 -20.89 -11.36
C GLY A 7 -12.94 -21.08 -9.85
N GLU A 8 -12.08 -22.01 -9.42
CA GLU A 8 -11.58 -22.22 -8.06
C GLU A 8 -12.54 -21.84 -6.92
N LEU A 9 -13.35 -22.80 -6.47
CA LEU A 9 -13.97 -22.76 -5.16
C LEU A 9 -12.84 -22.66 -4.11
N MET A 10 -12.46 -21.44 -3.73
CA MET A 10 -11.51 -21.23 -2.63
C MET A 10 -12.18 -21.68 -1.35
N THR A 11 -11.57 -22.65 -0.67
CA THR A 11 -12.02 -23.00 0.66
C THR A 11 -11.77 -21.81 1.60
N TYR A 12 -12.63 -21.69 2.60
CA TYR A 12 -12.55 -20.67 3.63
C TYR A 12 -11.12 -20.43 4.18
N GLN A 13 -10.39 -21.53 4.40
CA GLN A 13 -9.01 -21.49 4.91
C GLN A 13 -8.01 -20.94 3.89
N GLN A 14 -8.23 -21.18 2.58
CA GLN A 14 -7.42 -20.62 1.51
C GLN A 14 -7.64 -19.10 1.37
N ALA A 15 -8.89 -18.63 1.52
CA ALA A 15 -9.21 -17.20 1.51
C ALA A 15 -8.46 -16.44 2.64
N GLY A 16 -8.36 -17.03 3.83
CA GLY A 16 -7.58 -16.47 4.93
C GLY A 16 -6.08 -16.37 4.64
N ARG A 17 -5.47 -17.42 4.06
CA ARG A 17 -4.04 -17.42 3.70
C ARG A 17 -3.72 -16.40 2.60
N ILE A 18 -4.59 -16.31 1.58
CA ILE A 18 -4.45 -15.34 0.49
C ILE A 18 -4.59 -13.91 1.03
N ALA A 19 -5.48 -13.68 1.99
CA ALA A 19 -5.63 -12.38 2.63
C ALA A 19 -4.34 -11.93 3.36
N VAL A 20 -3.69 -12.83 4.10
CA VAL A 20 -2.41 -12.55 4.78
C VAL A 20 -1.31 -12.30 3.76
N LEU A 21 -1.22 -13.13 2.71
CA LEU A 21 -0.22 -12.96 1.65
C LEU A 21 -0.36 -11.60 0.95
N LYS A 22 -1.58 -11.19 0.61
CA LYS A 22 -1.84 -9.86 0.04
C LYS A 22 -1.34 -8.75 0.98
N ARG A 23 -1.63 -8.84 2.28
CA ARG A 23 -1.15 -7.83 3.24
C ARG A 23 0.36 -7.78 3.35
N LEU A 24 1.04 -8.93 3.37
CA LEU A 24 2.50 -8.99 3.42
C LEU A 24 3.13 -8.39 2.17
N LEU A 25 2.64 -8.76 0.99
CA LEU A 25 3.08 -8.17 -0.28
C LEU A 25 2.84 -6.65 -0.31
N GLY A 26 1.72 -6.20 0.24
CA GLY A 26 1.40 -4.76 0.36
C GLY A 26 2.46 -4.03 1.16
N TRP A 27 2.85 -4.56 2.32
CA TRP A 27 3.92 -3.99 3.16
C TRP A 27 5.29 -4.02 2.50
N VAL A 28 5.64 -5.14 1.83
CA VAL A 28 6.92 -5.32 1.13
C VAL A 28 7.06 -4.34 -0.03
N ILE A 29 5.97 -3.94 -0.69
CA ILE A 29 5.98 -2.93 -1.74
C ILE A 29 5.95 -1.51 -1.14
N PHE A 30 5.06 -1.29 -0.16
CA PHE A 30 4.80 0.03 0.42
C PHE A 30 6.02 0.62 1.14
N ILE A 31 6.69 -0.15 2.02
CA ILE A 31 7.80 0.38 2.84
C ILE A 31 8.95 0.89 1.95
N PRO A 32 9.50 0.08 1.02
CA PRO A 32 10.59 0.55 0.18
C PRO A 32 10.17 1.71 -0.73
N ALA A 33 8.95 1.69 -1.26
CA ALA A 33 8.45 2.76 -2.11
C ALA A 33 8.29 4.09 -1.35
N LEU A 34 7.76 4.04 -0.12
CA LEU A 34 7.62 5.21 0.74
C LEU A 34 8.97 5.82 1.11
N ILE A 35 9.89 4.98 1.60
CA ILE A 35 11.25 5.42 1.97
C ILE A 35 11.96 6.01 0.75
N SER A 36 11.89 5.33 -0.40
CA SER A 36 12.50 5.80 -1.64
C SER A 36 11.94 7.17 -2.07
N THR A 37 10.62 7.36 -1.98
CA THR A 37 9.98 8.64 -2.32
C THR A 37 10.39 9.76 -1.37
N LEU A 38 10.43 9.50 -0.06
CA LEU A 38 10.90 10.47 0.94
C LEU A 38 12.36 10.88 0.68
N VAL A 39 13.24 9.90 0.48
CA VAL A 39 14.65 10.14 0.14
C VAL A 39 14.78 10.92 -1.17
N SER A 40 13.98 10.59 -2.18
CA SER A 40 13.94 11.29 -3.47
C SER A 40 13.60 12.77 -3.30
N VAL A 41 12.60 13.09 -2.47
CA VAL A 41 12.21 14.46 -2.12
C VAL A 41 13.32 15.19 -1.38
N LEU A 42 13.93 14.55 -0.37
CA LEU A 42 15.04 15.15 0.37
C LEU A 42 16.23 15.46 -0.56
N LYS A 43 16.57 14.55 -1.47
CA LYS A 43 17.62 14.79 -2.47
C LYS A 43 17.26 15.93 -3.44
N PHE A 44 16.00 16.06 -3.82
CA PHE A 44 15.54 17.20 -4.64
C PHE A 44 15.74 18.53 -3.93
N MET A 45 15.31 18.61 -2.67
CA MET A 45 15.47 19.81 -1.83
C MET A 45 16.95 20.17 -1.64
N TYR A 46 17.81 19.17 -1.44
CA TYR A 46 19.26 19.36 -1.33
C TYR A 46 19.90 19.87 -2.63
N ALA A 47 19.40 19.48 -3.80
CA ALA A 47 19.99 19.86 -5.08
C ALA A 47 19.49 21.21 -5.64
N HIS A 48 18.27 21.63 -5.28
CA HIS A 48 17.64 22.86 -5.81
C HIS A 48 17.76 24.07 -4.88
N SER A 49 18.46 23.89 -3.77
CA SER A 49 18.73 24.88 -2.73
C SER A 49 19.78 25.93 -3.12
N GLU A 50 20.77 25.58 -3.94
CA GLU A 50 21.92 26.46 -4.21
C GLU A 50 21.59 27.68 -5.10
N LYS A 51 20.39 27.76 -5.69
CA LYS A 51 20.06 28.77 -6.71
C LYS A 51 19.12 29.90 -6.24
N GLN A 52 18.81 30.00 -4.94
CA GLN A 52 17.90 31.03 -4.43
C GLN A 52 18.59 32.01 -3.48
N GLU A 53 18.92 33.20 -3.99
CA GLU A 53 19.39 34.32 -3.18
C GLU A 53 18.19 34.98 -2.45
N GLY A 54 18.24 35.09 -1.12
CA GLY A 54 17.21 35.76 -0.30
C GLY A 54 17.02 35.17 1.10
N ILE A 55 15.95 35.56 1.82
CA ILE A 55 15.56 35.03 3.16
C ILE A 55 15.43 33.49 3.14
N ASN A 56 15.15 32.90 1.97
CA ASN A 56 15.09 31.46 1.76
C ASN A 56 16.46 30.77 1.87
N ALA A 57 17.58 31.46 1.62
CA ALA A 57 18.92 30.87 1.71
C ALA A 57 19.23 30.33 3.12
N VAL A 58 18.79 31.04 4.16
CA VAL A 58 18.97 30.59 5.55
C VAL A 58 18.15 29.34 5.83
N MET A 59 16.90 29.30 5.39
CA MET A 59 16.05 28.09 5.52
C MET A 59 16.63 26.90 4.74
N LEU A 60 17.24 27.16 3.60
CA LEU A 60 17.89 26.15 2.75
C LEU A 60 19.17 25.60 3.41
N ASP A 61 19.98 26.43 4.06
CA ASP A 61 21.13 25.98 4.86
C ASP A 61 20.68 25.06 6.01
N PHE A 62 19.60 25.41 6.70
CA PHE A 62 19.01 24.53 7.72
C PHE A 62 18.53 23.20 7.13
N ALA A 63 17.93 23.21 5.93
CA ALA A 63 17.48 21.98 5.27
C ALA A 63 18.67 21.04 4.93
N HIS A 64 19.79 21.58 4.43
CA HIS A 64 20.99 20.78 4.18
C HIS A 64 21.52 20.13 5.46
N VAL A 65 21.67 20.91 6.53
CA VAL A 65 22.17 20.39 7.81
C VAL A 65 21.26 19.29 8.34
N MET A 66 19.94 19.49 8.26
CA MET A 66 18.97 18.47 8.68
C MET A 66 19.07 17.19 7.84
N ILE A 67 19.25 17.33 6.52
CA ILE A 67 19.42 16.17 5.61
C ILE A 67 20.72 15.43 5.92
N ASP A 68 21.82 16.15 6.15
CA ASP A 68 23.11 15.57 6.52
C ASP A 68 23.02 14.84 7.86
N MET A 69 22.39 15.46 8.86
CA MET A 69 22.15 14.83 10.16
C MET A 69 21.29 13.57 10.02
N MET A 70 20.23 13.59 9.22
CA MET A 70 19.42 12.39 8.96
C MET A 70 20.25 11.29 8.30
N ARG A 71 21.06 11.62 7.29
CA ARG A 71 21.89 10.64 6.57
C ARG A 71 22.91 9.98 7.47
N VAL A 72 23.61 10.77 8.30
CA VAL A 72 24.60 10.27 9.25
C VAL A 72 23.96 9.38 10.32
N ASN A 73 22.77 9.74 10.81
CA ASN A 73 22.06 8.97 11.82
C ASN A 73 21.27 7.76 11.28
N THR A 74 21.11 7.63 9.95
CA THR A 74 20.34 6.53 9.33
C THR A 74 21.15 5.72 8.31
N PRO A 75 22.28 5.09 8.70
CA PRO A 75 23.13 4.34 7.77
C PRO A 75 22.40 3.14 7.13
N PHE A 76 21.37 2.59 7.77
CA PHE A 76 20.54 1.53 7.19
C PHE A 76 19.71 2.00 5.98
N LEU A 77 19.51 3.30 5.80
CA LEU A 77 18.84 3.89 4.64
C LEU A 77 19.79 4.17 3.47
N ASN A 78 21.09 3.88 3.60
CA ASN A 78 22.08 4.14 2.55
C ASN A 78 21.70 3.53 1.20
N LEU A 79 21.11 2.33 1.19
CA LEU A 79 20.58 1.72 -0.03
C LEU A 79 19.63 2.67 -0.77
N PHE A 80 18.74 3.35 -0.05
CA PHE A 80 17.81 4.30 -0.62
C PHE A 80 18.50 5.61 -0.99
N TRP A 81 19.41 6.14 -0.18
CA TRP A 81 20.17 7.35 -0.51
C TRP A 81 20.89 7.24 -1.87
N TYR A 82 21.47 6.08 -2.17
CA TYR A 82 22.17 5.84 -3.42
C TYR A 82 21.25 5.49 -4.60
N ASN A 83 20.20 4.70 -4.39
CA ASN A 83 19.37 4.17 -5.49
C ASN A 83 18.08 4.95 -5.76
N SER A 84 17.62 5.81 -4.84
CA SER A 84 16.38 6.55 -5.04
C SER A 84 16.57 7.65 -6.08
N PRO A 85 15.64 7.77 -7.05
CA PRO A 85 15.75 8.74 -8.14
C PRO A 85 15.59 10.17 -7.61
N THR A 86 16.39 11.11 -8.11
CA THR A 86 16.16 12.54 -7.84
C THR A 86 15.16 13.07 -8.85
N PRO A 87 13.96 13.52 -8.44
CA PRO A 87 13.00 14.08 -9.37
C PRO A 87 13.48 15.45 -9.86
N ASP A 88 13.32 15.72 -11.16
CA ASP A 88 13.42 17.04 -11.76
C ASP A 88 12.01 17.51 -12.18
N PHE A 89 11.39 18.39 -11.38
CA PHE A 89 10.04 18.88 -11.65
C PHE A 89 9.98 19.99 -12.71
N GLN A 90 11.13 20.48 -13.19
CA GLN A 90 11.20 21.62 -14.12
C GLN A 90 11.37 21.19 -15.58
N THR A 91 12.22 20.19 -15.84
CA THR A 91 12.67 19.89 -17.22
C THR A 91 12.56 18.42 -17.65
N GLY A 92 12.27 17.49 -16.75
CA GLY A 92 12.36 16.05 -17.02
C GLY A 92 11.11 15.22 -16.73
N LEU A 93 10.89 14.18 -17.54
CA LEU A 93 9.94 13.09 -17.21
C LEU A 93 10.59 12.13 -16.21
N ASN A 94 10.26 12.29 -14.92
CA ASN A 94 10.79 11.45 -13.84
C ASN A 94 10.10 10.07 -13.74
N LEU A 95 10.12 9.29 -14.81
CA LEU A 95 9.35 8.04 -14.92
C LEU A 95 9.60 7.07 -13.76
N VAL A 96 10.87 6.91 -13.34
CA VAL A 96 11.24 6.01 -12.23
C VAL A 96 10.69 6.53 -10.90
N PHE A 97 10.78 7.84 -10.65
CA PHE A 97 10.20 8.46 -9.45
C PHE A 97 8.67 8.27 -9.41
N TRP A 98 7.98 8.57 -10.51
CA TRP A 98 6.53 8.41 -10.59
C TRP A 98 6.08 6.95 -10.45
N LEU A 99 6.84 6.01 -11.00
CA LEU A 99 6.60 4.58 -10.81
C LEU A 99 6.69 4.20 -9.33
N ILE A 100 7.76 4.60 -8.64
CA ILE A 100 7.95 4.34 -7.21
C ILE A 100 6.86 5.02 -6.38
N PHE A 101 6.50 6.25 -6.73
CA PHE A 101 5.41 6.98 -6.08
C PHE A 101 4.08 6.24 -6.21
N ILE A 102 3.72 5.77 -7.40
CA ILE A 102 2.49 4.99 -7.63
C ILE A 102 2.51 3.66 -6.85
N LEU A 103 3.68 3.02 -6.72
CA LEU A 103 3.83 1.77 -5.95
C LEU A 103 3.43 1.91 -4.48
N ILE A 104 3.56 3.10 -3.88
CA ILE A 104 3.06 3.37 -2.52
C ILE A 104 1.55 3.07 -2.45
N PHE A 105 0.79 3.64 -3.38
CA PHE A 105 -0.67 3.52 -3.40
C PHE A 105 -1.13 2.13 -3.80
N ILE A 106 -0.39 1.45 -4.69
CA ILE A 106 -0.60 0.04 -4.99
C ILE A 106 -0.40 -0.81 -3.74
N GLY A 107 0.66 -0.56 -2.96
CA GLY A 107 0.93 -1.26 -1.70
C GLY A 107 -0.18 -1.06 -0.66
N LEU A 108 -0.65 0.19 -0.49
CA LEU A 108 -1.78 0.53 0.37
C LEU A 108 -3.07 -0.16 -0.08
N ALA A 109 -3.35 -0.14 -1.38
CA ALA A 109 -4.54 -0.79 -1.93
C ALA A 109 -4.47 -2.31 -1.73
N LEU A 110 -3.30 -2.92 -1.88
CA LEU A 110 -3.13 -4.35 -1.64
C LEU A 110 -3.37 -4.72 -0.16
N GLN A 111 -2.89 -3.89 0.77
CA GLN A 111 -3.11 -4.07 2.20
C GLN A 111 -4.60 -3.99 2.58
N ASP A 112 -5.32 -2.98 2.10
CA ASP A 112 -6.73 -2.77 2.41
C ASP A 112 -7.62 -3.85 1.72
N SER A 113 -7.15 -4.42 0.60
CA SER A 113 -7.81 -5.59 -0.06
C SER A 113 -7.72 -6.80 0.85
N GLY A 114 -6.50 -7.11 1.30
CA GLY A 114 -6.26 -8.22 2.19
C GLY A 114 -6.93 -8.06 3.54
N ALA A 115 -7.05 -6.83 4.07
CA ALA A 115 -7.76 -6.57 5.32
C ALA A 115 -9.26 -6.89 5.22
N ARG A 116 -9.94 -6.44 4.14
CA ARG A 116 -11.34 -6.78 3.90
C ARG A 116 -11.55 -8.28 3.71
N MET A 117 -10.69 -8.91 2.90
CA MET A 117 -10.74 -10.36 2.66
C MET A 117 -10.52 -11.15 3.94
N SER A 118 -9.65 -10.69 4.85
CA SER A 118 -9.43 -11.33 6.15
C SER A 118 -10.64 -11.21 7.08
N ARG A 119 -11.39 -10.11 7.04
CA ARG A 119 -12.62 -9.92 7.84
C ARG A 119 -13.75 -10.79 7.32
N GLN A 120 -13.96 -10.77 6.00
CA GLN A 120 -14.94 -11.62 5.35
C GLN A 120 -14.62 -13.08 5.59
N ALA A 121 -13.33 -13.43 5.54
CA ALA A 121 -12.92 -14.74 5.95
C ALA A 121 -13.41 -14.96 7.40
N ARG A 122 -12.87 -14.25 8.38
CA ARG A 122 -13.22 -14.50 9.80
C ARG A 122 -14.72 -14.67 10.07
N PHE A 123 -15.56 -13.82 9.48
CA PHE A 123 -17.02 -13.92 9.54
C PHE A 123 -17.59 -15.24 9.00
N LEU A 124 -17.12 -15.74 7.85
CA LEU A 124 -17.56 -17.02 7.29
C LEU A 124 -17.16 -18.21 8.16
N ARG A 125 -16.00 -18.16 8.85
CA ARG A 125 -15.64 -19.20 9.82
C ARG A 125 -16.52 -19.19 11.04
N GLU A 126 -16.74 -18.02 11.61
CA GLU A 126 -17.61 -17.85 12.77
C GLU A 126 -19.03 -18.35 12.41
N GLY A 127 -19.56 -18.00 11.24
CA GLY A 127 -20.85 -18.51 10.76
C GLY A 127 -20.92 -20.03 10.54
N VAL A 128 -19.83 -20.66 10.06
CA VAL A 128 -19.76 -22.14 9.95
C VAL A 128 -19.73 -22.80 11.32
N GLU A 129 -18.96 -22.25 12.27
CA GLU A 129 -18.87 -22.77 13.64
C GLU A 129 -20.22 -22.65 14.37
N ASP A 130 -20.92 -21.51 14.24
CA ASP A 130 -22.25 -21.30 14.81
C ASP A 130 -23.29 -22.28 14.23
N GLN A 131 -23.25 -22.49 12.91
CA GLN A 131 -24.16 -23.42 12.25
C GLN A 131 -23.88 -24.88 12.65
N LEU A 132 -22.61 -25.25 12.86
CA LEU A 132 -22.25 -26.57 13.38
C LEU A 132 -22.78 -26.82 14.79
N ILE A 133 -22.77 -25.81 15.67
CA ILE A 133 -23.33 -25.93 17.02
C ILE A 133 -24.84 -26.19 16.96
N LEU A 134 -25.55 -25.47 16.08
CA LEU A 134 -26.99 -25.65 15.87
C LEU A 134 -27.33 -27.01 15.22
N GLU A 135 -26.50 -27.49 14.30
CA GLU A 135 -26.68 -28.78 13.64
C GLU A 135 -26.31 -29.97 14.56
N GLN A 136 -25.29 -29.83 15.43
CA GLN A 136 -25.00 -30.83 16.47
C GLN A 136 -26.15 -30.97 17.48
N ALA A 137 -26.88 -29.89 17.76
CA ALA A 137 -28.07 -29.94 18.61
C ALA A 137 -29.22 -30.76 17.98
N LYS A 138 -29.20 -31.01 16.66
CA LYS A 138 -30.20 -31.83 15.95
C LYS A 138 -29.86 -33.33 15.93
N GLY A 139 -28.71 -33.76 16.48
CA GLY A 139 -28.34 -35.17 16.58
C GLY A 139 -28.07 -35.83 15.22
N SER A 140 -28.72 -36.95 14.92
CA SER A 140 -28.42 -37.82 13.77
C SER A 140 -28.82 -37.25 12.39
N GLU A 141 -29.54 -36.14 12.34
CA GLU A 141 -29.94 -35.45 11.09
C GLU A 141 -29.10 -34.20 10.79
N GLY A 142 -28.12 -33.87 11.65
CA GLY A 142 -27.28 -32.69 11.50
C GLY A 142 -26.34 -32.78 10.29
N LEU A 143 -26.23 -31.69 9.53
CA LEU A 143 -25.29 -31.60 8.41
C LEU A 143 -23.83 -31.69 8.88
N SER A 144 -22.99 -32.41 8.13
CA SER A 144 -21.56 -32.45 8.42
C SER A 144 -20.87 -31.13 8.01
N ARG A 145 -19.75 -30.83 8.66
CA ARG A 145 -18.91 -29.63 8.36
C ARG A 145 -18.60 -29.49 6.87
N GLU A 146 -18.29 -30.60 6.22
CA GLU A 146 -17.93 -30.66 4.79
C GLU A 146 -19.12 -30.31 3.89
N GLN A 147 -20.34 -30.70 4.29
CA GLN A 147 -21.56 -30.36 3.55
C GLN A 147 -21.95 -28.88 3.71
N ILE A 148 -21.71 -28.29 4.87
CA ILE A 148 -21.94 -26.86 5.12
C ILE A 148 -20.92 -26.01 4.34
N GLU A 149 -19.64 -26.38 4.39
CA GLU A 149 -18.56 -25.70 3.67
C GLU A 149 -18.75 -25.75 2.14
N SER A 150 -19.32 -26.84 1.60
CA SER A 150 -19.59 -26.99 0.15
C SER A 150 -20.62 -25.99 -0.41
N ARG A 151 -21.45 -25.37 0.44
CA ARG A 151 -22.46 -24.38 0.03
C ARG A 151 -21.96 -22.94 0.13
N ILE A 152 -20.79 -22.71 0.71
CA ILE A 152 -20.28 -21.36 0.97
C ILE A 152 -19.36 -20.94 -0.18
N VAL A 153 -19.92 -20.14 -1.09
CA VAL A 153 -19.16 -19.50 -2.16
C VAL A 153 -18.62 -18.16 -1.64
N VAL A 154 -17.30 -18.01 -1.58
CA VAL A 154 -16.66 -16.76 -1.16
C VAL A 154 -16.62 -15.76 -2.33
N PRO A 155 -17.21 -14.56 -2.18
CA PRO A 155 -17.11 -13.50 -3.19
C PRO A 155 -15.66 -13.05 -3.40
N HIS A 156 -15.25 -12.87 -4.65
CA HIS A 156 -13.91 -12.38 -4.97
C HIS A 156 -13.77 -10.88 -4.70
N HIS A 157 -12.73 -10.50 -3.95
CA HIS A 157 -12.34 -9.11 -3.76
C HIS A 157 -11.09 -8.77 -4.57
N THR A 158 -11.24 -7.82 -5.49
CA THR A 158 -10.16 -7.30 -6.36
C THR A 158 -9.56 -6.01 -5.78
N ILE A 159 -8.31 -5.72 -6.16
CA ILE A 159 -7.55 -4.54 -5.70
C ILE A 159 -8.08 -3.25 -6.35
N PHE A 160 -8.66 -3.36 -7.55
CA PHE A 160 -9.17 -2.23 -8.34
C PHE A 160 -10.45 -1.59 -7.77
N LEU A 161 -11.15 -2.27 -6.86
CA LEU A 161 -12.33 -1.70 -6.18
C LEU A 161 -11.98 -0.66 -5.12
N GLN A 162 -10.69 -0.34 -4.95
CA GLN A 162 -10.21 0.58 -3.93
C GLN A 162 -9.98 1.96 -4.48
N ILE A 163 -11.10 2.57 -4.88
CA ILE A 163 -11.10 3.87 -5.56
C ILE A 163 -10.35 4.92 -4.73
N PHE A 164 -10.55 4.91 -3.40
CA PHE A 164 -9.94 5.88 -2.51
C PHE A 164 -8.40 5.78 -2.43
N PRO A 165 -7.78 4.69 -1.94
CA PRO A 165 -6.32 4.64 -1.81
C PRO A 165 -5.60 4.63 -3.17
N LEU A 166 -6.21 4.08 -4.24
CA LEU A 166 -5.53 3.90 -5.52
C LEU A 166 -5.61 5.12 -6.44
N TYR A 167 -6.68 5.93 -6.38
CA TYR A 167 -6.89 7.05 -7.32
C TYR A 167 -7.05 8.41 -6.64
N ILE A 168 -7.77 8.48 -5.51
CA ILE A 168 -8.00 9.76 -4.82
C ILE A 168 -6.76 10.17 -4.01
N LEU A 169 -6.19 9.25 -3.24
CA LEU A 169 -5.04 9.53 -2.38
C LEU A 169 -3.80 10.02 -3.16
N PRO A 170 -3.40 9.44 -4.31
CA PRO A 170 -2.29 9.97 -5.09
C PRO A 170 -2.48 11.42 -5.50
N VAL A 171 -3.68 11.79 -5.95
CA VAL A 171 -3.98 13.17 -6.39
C VAL A 171 -3.90 14.14 -5.21
N ILE A 172 -4.47 13.78 -4.05
CA ILE A 172 -4.36 14.60 -2.84
C ILE A 172 -2.90 14.82 -2.45
N VAL A 173 -2.08 13.75 -2.46
CA VAL A 173 -0.65 13.84 -2.12
C VAL A 173 0.10 14.73 -3.11
N ILE A 174 -0.20 14.66 -4.41
CA ILE A 174 0.40 15.54 -5.43
C ILE A 174 0.02 17.01 -5.16
N VAL A 175 -1.26 17.29 -4.89
CA VAL A 175 -1.74 18.66 -4.60
C VAL A 175 -1.07 19.22 -3.35
N ILE A 176 -1.01 18.44 -2.26
CA ILE A 176 -0.32 18.84 -1.03
C ILE A 176 1.17 19.07 -1.30
N GLY A 177 1.81 18.17 -2.04
CA GLY A 177 3.22 18.30 -2.42
C GLY A 177 3.48 19.58 -3.21
N TYR A 178 2.62 19.90 -4.19
CA TYR A 178 2.72 21.14 -4.97
C TYR A 178 2.66 22.39 -4.08
N PHE A 179 1.69 22.48 -3.18
CA PHE A 179 1.60 23.61 -2.24
C PHE A 179 2.81 23.67 -1.30
N PHE A 180 3.27 22.53 -0.80
CA PHE A 180 4.44 22.45 0.07
C PHE A 180 5.71 22.97 -0.63
N PHE A 181 5.99 22.50 -1.85
CA PHE A 181 7.17 22.95 -2.60
C PHE A 181 7.05 24.40 -3.06
N SER A 182 5.85 24.86 -3.45
CA SER A 182 5.61 26.26 -3.80
C SER A 182 5.82 27.20 -2.60
N LEU A 183 5.37 26.82 -1.40
CA LEU A 183 5.58 27.61 -0.18
C LEU A 183 7.08 27.74 0.18
N LEU A 184 7.86 26.68 -0.07
CA LEU A 184 9.30 26.68 0.15
C LEU A 184 10.08 27.34 -1.00
N GLY A 185 9.40 27.76 -2.06
CA GLY A 185 10.00 28.42 -3.23
C GLY A 185 10.61 27.47 -4.26
N PHE A 186 10.51 26.14 -4.12
CA PHE A 186 11.14 25.19 -5.05
C PHE A 186 10.44 25.07 -6.43
N LEU A 187 9.25 25.68 -6.58
CA LEU A 187 8.41 25.69 -7.79
C LEU A 187 8.05 27.11 -8.21
#